data_AF-A0A6A6SQW9-F1
#
_entry.id   AF-A0A6A6SQW9-F1
#
_cell.length_a   1.000
_cell.length_b   1.000
_cell.length_c   1.000
_cell.angle_alpha   90.00
_cell.angle_beta   90.00
_cell.angle_gamma   90.00
#
_symmetry.space_group_name_H-M   'P 1'
#
loop_
_entity.id
_entity.type
_entity.pdbx_description
1 polymer ?
#
loop_
_entity_poly.entity_id
_entity_poly.type
_entity_poly.pdbx_seq_one_letter_code
_entity_poly.pdbx_strand_id
1 'polypeptide(L)' 'MTLEKVEVDLSRNFEEGMAYVALSRATSLEGLRVLSLSKDNQLGCNPQVREFL' A
#
# COMPACT_ATOMS: atom_id res chain seq x y z
N MET A 1 5.54 -3.89 -12.38
CA MET A 1 6.89 -3.95 -11.76
C MET A 1 6.78 -4.72 -10.47
N THR A 2 7.81 -5.49 -10.16
CA THR A 2 7.91 -6.39 -9.00
C THR A 2 9.31 -6.19 -8.41
N LEU A 3 9.42 -6.07 -7.09
CA LEU A 3 10.63 -5.69 -6.37
C LEU A 3 11.00 -6.78 -5.36
N GLU A 4 12.26 -7.21 -5.37
CA GLU A 4 12.77 -8.22 -4.43
C GLU A 4 13.02 -7.64 -3.02
N LYS A 5 13.43 -6.37 -2.96
CA LYS A 5 13.59 -5.61 -1.70
C LYS A 5 13.05 -4.20 -1.90
N VAL A 6 12.17 -3.77 -1.00
CA VAL A 6 11.53 -2.46 -1.07
C VAL A 6 11.34 -1.87 0.32
N GLU A 7 11.68 -0.59 0.44
CA GLU A 7 11.34 0.25 1.59
C GLU A 7 10.23 1.21 1.20
N VAL A 8 9.14 1.18 1.95
CA VAL A 8 7.97 2.00 1.68
C VAL A 8 7.65 2.86 2.90
N ASP A 9 7.59 4.17 2.71
CA ASP A 9 7.07 5.11 3.70
C ASP A 9 5.59 5.38 3.39
N LEU A 10 4.71 4.89 4.26
CA LEU A 10 3.26 5.09 4.16
C LEU A 10 2.76 6.26 5.03
N SER A 11 3.61 7.23 5.41
CA SER A 11 3.22 8.35 6.28
C SER A 11 2.52 9.54 5.57
N ARG A 12 2.65 9.69 4.25
CA ARG A 12 2.13 10.86 3.51
C ARG A 12 0.75 10.57 2.91
N ASN A 13 -0.01 11.59 2.49
CA ASN A 13 -1.35 11.42 1.94
C ASN A 13 -1.40 10.36 0.83
N PHE A 14 -2.15 9.28 1.04
CA PHE A 14 -2.43 8.26 0.04
C PHE A 14 -3.89 8.36 -0.39
N GLU A 15 -4.14 8.23 -1.69
CA GLU A 15 -5.48 7.92 -2.17
C GLU A 15 -5.85 6.47 -1.79
N GLU A 16 -7.14 6.19 -1.69
CA GLU A 16 -7.66 4.86 -1.34
C GLU A 16 -7.08 3.79 -2.28
N GLY A 17 -6.57 2.70 -1.70
CA GLY A 17 -5.93 1.59 -2.43
C GLY A 17 -4.46 1.78 -2.80
N MET A 18 -3.87 2.99 -2.69
CA MET A 18 -2.45 3.17 -3.02
C MET A 18 -1.51 2.39 -2.10
N ALA A 19 -1.85 2.27 -0.81
CA ALA A 19 -1.08 1.47 0.14
C ALA A 19 -1.00 -0.01 -0.31
N TYR A 20 -2.12 -0.58 -0.74
CA TYR A 20 -2.13 -1.94 -1.30
C TYR A 20 -1.26 -2.05 -2.55
N VAL A 21 -1.33 -1.06 -3.45
CA VAL A 21 -0.51 -1.05 -4.67
C VAL A 21 0.98 -0.99 -4.34
N ALA A 22 1.39 -0.21 -3.34
CA ALA A 22 2.79 -0.11 -2.93
C ALA A 22 3.29 -1.42 -2.29
N LEU A 23 2.49 -2.01 -1.39
CA LEU A 23 2.84 -3.24 -0.69
C LEU A 23 2.87 -4.46 -1.64
N SER A 24 1.94 -4.54 -2.59
CA SER A 24 1.86 -5.63 -3.58
C SER A 24 3.01 -5.64 -4.60
N ARG A 25 3.92 -4.67 -4.56
CA ARG A 25 5.14 -4.70 -5.38
C ARG A 25 6.22 -5.60 -4.81
N ALA A 26 6.22 -5.88 -3.51
CA ALA A 26 7.19 -6.77 -2.89
C ALA A 26 6.92 -8.22 -3.29
N THR A 27 7.96 -8.99 -3.58
CA THR A 27 7.85 -10.44 -3.84
C THR A 27 7.64 -11.27 -2.58
N SER A 28 8.12 -10.78 -1.43
CA SER A 28 8.00 -11.44 -0.13
C SER A 28 7.97 -10.44 1.01
N LEU A 29 7.55 -10.90 2.19
CA LEU A 29 7.51 -10.06 3.40
C LEU A 29 8.91 -9.78 3.94
N GLU A 30 9.87 -10.69 3.76
CA GLU A 30 11.26 -10.49 4.18
C GLU A 30 11.95 -9.37 3.37
N GLY A 31 11.54 -9.20 2.11
CA GLY A 31 12.00 -8.12 1.24
C GLY A 31 11.27 -6.80 1.48
N LEU A 32 10.22 -6.77 2.31
CA LEU A 32 9.38 -5.60 2.52
C LEU A 32 9.70 -4.94 3.87
N ARG A 33 10.05 -3.65 3.84
CA ARG A 33 10.19 -2.84 5.05
C ARG A 33 9.30 -1.61 4.99
N VAL A 34 8.41 -1.47 5.96
CA VAL A 34 7.53 -0.31 6.10
C VAL A 34 8.13 0.66 7.10
N LEU A 35 8.45 1.89 6.66
CA LEU A 35 9.16 2.89 7.48
C LEU A 35 8.22 3.63 8.44
N SER A 36 6.99 3.91 8.00
CA SER A 36 5.97 4.60 8.77
C SER A 36 4.60 4.30 8.19
N LEU A 37 3.57 4.31 9.03
CA LEU A 37 2.18 4.11 8.64
C LEU A 37 1.42 5.42 8.83
N SER A 38 0.54 5.75 7.88
CA SER A 38 -0.42 6.84 8.01
C SER A 38 -1.33 6.55 9.20
N LYS A 39 -1.51 7.55 10.08
CA LYS A 39 -2.43 7.43 11.23
C LYS A 39 -3.89 7.42 10.80
N ASP A 40 -4.16 8.03 9.66
CA ASP A 40 -5.47 8.00 9.04
C ASP A 40 -5.68 6.62 8.42
N ASN A 41 -6.84 6.03 8.71
CA ASN A 41 -7.22 4.67 8.36
C ASN A 41 -7.52 4.50 6.84
N GLN A 42 -6.71 5.13 5.98
CA GLN A 42 -6.85 5.22 4.52
C GLN A 42 -6.48 3.92 3.78
N LEU A 43 -6.32 2.81 4.51
CA LEU A 43 -6.13 1.46 3.94
C LEU A 43 -7.41 0.91 3.28
N GLY A 44 -8.45 1.73 3.14
CA GLY A 44 -9.70 1.38 2.48
C GLY A 44 -9.56 1.14 0.97
N CYS A 45 -10.59 0.52 0.40
CA CYS A 45 -10.78 0.37 -1.03
C CYS A 45 -11.71 1.49 -1.52
N ASN A 46 -11.45 2.00 -2.72
CA ASN A 46 -12.30 3.00 -3.36
C ASN A 46 -13.77 2.52 -3.43
N PRO A 47 -14.75 3.29 -2.91
CA PRO A 47 -16.15 2.90 -2.88
C PRO A 47 -16.73 2.52 -4.25
N GLN A 48 -16.34 3.24 -5.31
CA GLN A 48 -16.83 2.98 -6.66
C GLN A 48 -16.30 1.65 -7.21
N VAL A 49 -15.04 1.32 -6.91
CA VAL A 49 -14.45 0.03 -7.27
C VAL A 49 -15.12 -1.11 -6.49
N ARG A 50 -15.45 -0.88 -5.21
CA ARG A 50 -16.17 -1.85 -4.39
C ARG A 50 -17.60 -2.11 -4.88
N GLU A 51 -18.28 -1.10 -5.43
CA GLU A 51 -19.64 -1.24 -5.97
C GLU A 51 -19.66 -1.87 -7.38
N PHE A 52 -18.57 -1.71 -8.14
CA PHE A 52 -18.43 -2.31 -9.47
C PHE A 52 -18.19 -3.83 -9.46
N LEU A 53 -17.50 -4.34 -8.44
CA LEU A 53 -17.17 -5.77 -8.27
C LEU A 53 -18.33 -6.56 -7.64
#